data_AF-A0AAD9XLD6-F1
#
_entry.id   AF-A0AAD9XLD6-F1
#
_cell.length_a   1.000
_cell.length_b   1.000
_cell.length_c   1.000
_cell.angle_alpha   90.00
_cell.angle_beta   90.00
_cell.angle_gamma   90.00
#
_symmetry.space_group_name_H-M   'P 1'
#
loop_
_entity.id
_entity.type
_entity.pdbx_description
1 polymer ?
#
loop_
_entity_poly.entity_id
_entity_poly.type
_entity_poly.pdbx_seq_one_letter_code
_entity_poly.pdbx_strand_id
1 'polypeptide(L)'
;MEELRNLHPNAYDYVIDAGPHKWSRVHFLDKRYRVVTINAAECINSCLKFARQLPILTLAEFIRNMLQHWFHDRHGGTIHASSVDRRSTSCDPKTC
;
A
#
# COMPACT_ATOMS: atom_id res chain seq x y z
N MET A 1 -14.10 20.91 -8.17
CA MET A 1 -13.52 21.92 -7.26
C MET A 1 -14.27 23.24 -7.32
N GLU A 2 -14.64 23.72 -8.51
CA GLU A 2 -15.49 24.92 -8.69
C GLU A 2 -16.82 24.86 -7.93
N GLU A 3 -17.51 23.73 -8.03
CA GLU A 3 -18.80 23.51 -7.35
C GLU A 3 -18.68 23.56 -5.82
N LEU A 4 -17.62 22.98 -5.25
CA LEU A 4 -17.32 23.07 -3.81
C LEU A 4 -17.06 24.51 -3.38
N ARG A 5 -16.34 25.29 -4.21
CA ARG A 5 -16.09 26.71 -3.92
C ARG A 5 -17.39 27.51 -3.88
N ASN A 6 -18.30 27.22 -4.80
CA ASN A 6 -19.58 27.93 -4.90
C ASN A 6 -20.57 27.56 -3.78
N LEU A 7 -20.58 26.29 -3.34
CA LEU A 7 -21.46 25.82 -2.27
C LEU A 7 -20.90 26.15 -0.87
N HIS A 8 -19.60 25.95 -0.66
CA HIS A 8 -18.95 26.06 0.65
C HIS A 8 -17.52 26.62 0.53
N PRO A 9 -17.36 27.95 0.42
CA PRO A 9 -16.06 28.59 0.22
C PRO A 9 -15.06 28.29 1.35
N ASN A 10 -15.50 28.32 2.62
CA ASN A 10 -14.61 28.01 3.75
C ASN A 10 -14.08 26.56 3.72
N ALA A 11 -14.90 25.61 3.27
CA ALA A 11 -14.49 24.22 3.14
C ALA A 11 -13.53 24.04 1.95
N TYR A 12 -13.76 24.80 0.88
CA TYR A 12 -12.85 24.85 -0.26
C TYR A 12 -11.46 25.34 0.17
N ASP A 13 -11.38 26.47 0.86
CA ASP A 13 -10.11 27.05 1.32
C ASP A 13 -9.36 26.06 2.23
N TYR A 14 -10.05 25.46 3.19
CA TYR A 14 -9.47 24.43 4.06
C TYR A 14 -8.88 23.24 3.27
N VAL A 15 -9.61 22.74 2.27
CA VAL A 15 -9.19 21.58 1.46
C VAL A 15 -8.00 21.93 0.57
N ILE A 16 -7.94 23.16 0.05
CA ILE A 16 -6.79 23.66 -0.72
C ILE A 16 -5.57 23.83 0.18
N ASP A 17 -5.73 24.46 1.35
CA ASP A 17 -4.67 24.69 2.33
C ASP A 17 -4.10 23.39 2.91
N ALA A 18 -4.96 22.36 3.06
CA ALA A 18 -4.51 21.02 3.46
C ALA A 18 -3.48 20.43 2.48
N GLY A 19 -3.49 20.88 1.21
CA GLY A 19 -2.57 20.46 0.17
C GLY A 19 -3.16 19.33 -0.67
N PRO A 20 -3.51 19.56 -1.96
CA PRO A 20 -4.13 18.56 -2.82
C PRO A 20 -3.37 17.25 -2.95
N HIS A 21 -2.04 17.28 -2.88
CA HIS A 21 -1.19 16.09 -2.88
C HIS A 21 -1.43 15.15 -1.68
N LYS A 22 -2.08 15.60 -0.60
CA LYS A 22 -2.36 14.75 0.57
C LYS A 22 -3.65 13.94 0.44
N TRP A 23 -4.62 14.44 -0.33
CA TRP A 23 -5.97 13.85 -0.40
C TRP A 23 -6.42 13.52 -1.84
N SER A 24 -5.86 14.17 -2.85
CA SER A 24 -6.15 13.89 -4.27
C SER A 24 -5.09 13.00 -4.89
N ARG A 25 -5.54 11.89 -5.48
CA ARG A 25 -4.68 10.94 -6.20
C ARG A 25 -4.01 11.55 -7.43
N VAL A 26 -4.68 12.50 -8.11
CA VAL A 26 -4.18 13.14 -9.34
C VAL A 26 -2.97 14.03 -9.04
N HIS A 27 -2.89 14.59 -7.84
CA HIS A 27 -1.80 15.45 -7.40
C HIS A 27 -0.72 14.70 -6.62
N PHE A 28 -0.82 13.37 -6.56
CA PHE A 28 0.14 12.53 -5.87
C PHE A 28 1.25 12.11 -6.86
N LEU A 29 2.49 12.52 -6.62
CA LEU A 29 3.62 12.29 -7.53
C LEU A 29 4.14 10.85 -7.53
N ASP A 30 3.89 10.10 -6.45
CA ASP A 30 4.38 8.73 -6.27
C ASP A 30 3.21 7.72 -6.24
N LYS A 31 3.46 6.45 -6.55
CA LYS A 31 2.42 5.41 -6.56
C LYS A 31 2.10 4.98 -5.14
N ARG A 32 1.50 5.87 -4.33
CA ARG A 32 1.15 5.53 -2.94
C ARG A 32 0.21 4.35 -2.84
N TYR A 33 -0.52 4.08 -3.91
CA TYR A 33 -1.47 3.00 -3.98
C TYR A 33 -1.62 2.52 -5.42
N ARG A 34 -1.13 1.32 -5.70
CA ARG A 34 -1.71 0.47 -6.75
C ARG A 34 -3.11 0.03 -6.28
N VAL A 35 -4.00 0.99 -6.01
CA VAL A 35 -5.40 0.80 -5.59
C VAL A 35 -6.25 0.77 -6.84
N VAL A 36 -6.04 -0.29 -7.59
CA VAL A 36 -7.07 -0.99 -8.31
C VAL A 36 -6.65 -2.46 -8.19
N THR A 37 -7.38 -3.24 -7.39
CA THR A 37 -7.26 -4.70 -7.19
C THR A 37 -5.95 -5.27 -6.59
N ILE A 38 -5.52 -4.79 -5.43
CA ILE A 38 -4.89 -5.73 -4.47
C ILE A 38 -5.94 -5.95 -3.39
N ASN A 39 -6.82 -6.91 -3.65
CA ASN A 39 -7.68 -7.46 -2.62
C ASN A 39 -6.76 -8.03 -1.53
N ALA A 40 -6.45 -7.20 -0.52
CA ALA A 40 -5.49 -7.56 0.51
C ALA A 40 -5.89 -8.87 1.17
N ALA A 41 -7.20 -9.08 1.37
CA ALA A 41 -7.73 -10.33 1.89
C ALA A 41 -7.47 -11.53 0.96
N GLU A 42 -7.62 -11.38 -0.36
CA GLU A 42 -7.34 -12.47 -1.33
C GLU A 42 -5.85 -12.74 -1.52
N CYS A 43 -5.01 -11.70 -1.49
CA CYS A 43 -3.57 -11.84 -1.52
C CYS A 43 -3.09 -12.58 -0.26
N ILE A 44 -3.57 -12.17 0.91
CA ILE A 44 -3.31 -12.86 2.18
C ILE A 44 -3.87 -14.29 2.14
N ASN A 45 -5.11 -14.50 1.70
CA ASN A 45 -5.70 -15.84 1.62
C ASN A 45 -4.96 -16.78 0.65
N SER A 46 -4.37 -16.23 -0.41
CA SER A 46 -3.54 -16.97 -1.36
C SER A 46 -2.20 -17.36 -0.72
N CYS A 47 -1.51 -16.43 -0.05
CA CYS A 47 -0.28 -16.72 0.70
C CYS A 47 -0.51 -17.73 1.84
N LEU A 48 -1.70 -17.71 2.45
CA LEU A 48 -2.05 -18.62 3.54
C LEU A 48 -2.71 -19.93 3.07
N LYS A 49 -2.86 -20.15 1.75
CA LYS A 49 -3.54 -21.34 1.22
C LYS A 49 -2.89 -22.64 1.69
N PHE A 50 -1.56 -22.69 1.69
CA PHE A 50 -0.79 -23.86 2.14
C PHE A 50 -0.57 -23.87 3.65
N ALA A 51 -0.43 -22.69 4.27
CA ALA A 51 -0.20 -22.56 5.71
C ALA A 51 -1.43 -22.92 6.56
N ARG A 52 -2.65 -22.96 5.98
CA ARG A 52 -3.88 -23.40 6.66
C ARG A 52 -3.87 -24.86 7.12
N GLN A 53 -2.97 -25.69 6.57
CA GLN A 53 -2.81 -27.09 6.98
C GLN A 53 -1.77 -27.26 8.10
N LEU A 54 -1.08 -26.18 8.47
CA LEU A 54 -0.07 -26.19 9.53
C LEU A 54 -0.73 -25.99 10.89
N PRO A 55 -0.09 -26.47 11.98
CA PRO A 55 -0.50 -26.12 13.34
C PRO A 55 -0.61 -24.60 13.52
N ILE A 56 -1.58 -24.15 14.33
CA ILE A 56 -1.89 -22.73 14.55
C ILE A 56 -0.63 -21.92 14.91
N LEU A 57 0.26 -22.52 15.69
CA LEU A 57 1.52 -21.90 16.11
C LEU A 57 2.42 -21.58 14.89
N THR A 58 2.60 -22.53 13.99
CA THR A 58 3.42 -22.40 12.79
C THR A 58 2.83 -21.41 11.79
N LEU A 59 1.50 -21.39 11.67
CA LEU A 59 0.77 -20.39 10.86
C LEU A 59 0.99 -18.97 11.40
N ALA A 60 0.91 -18.79 12.73
CA ALA A 60 1.11 -17.49 13.37
C ALA A 60 2.55 -16.99 13.19
N GLU A 61 3.55 -17.86 13.32
CA GLU A 61 4.95 -17.52 13.08
C GLU A 61 5.21 -17.11 11.62
N PHE A 62 4.61 -17.83 10.67
CA PHE A 62 4.70 -17.50 9.25
C PHE A 62 4.12 -16.11 8.95
N ILE A 63 2.92 -15.82 9.45
CA ILE A 63 2.27 -14.50 9.29
C ILE A 63 3.12 -13.39 9.91
N ARG A 64 3.65 -13.62 11.11
CA ARG A 64 4.52 -12.65 11.80
C ARG A 64 5.76 -12.32 10.96
N ASN A 65 6.47 -13.35 10.47
CA ASN A 65 7.68 -13.16 9.66
C ASN A 65 7.37 -12.43 8.35
N MET A 66 6.26 -12.76 7.68
CA MET A 66 5.81 -12.10 6.45
C MET A 66 5.54 -10.60 6.69
N LEU A 67 4.80 -10.26 7.74
CA LEU A 67 4.50 -8.86 8.07
C LEU A 67 5.76 -8.09 8.46
N GLN A 68 6.64 -8.68 9.27
CA GLN A 68 7.90 -8.06 9.67
C GLN A 68 8.78 -7.69 8.47
N HIS A 69 8.96 -8.62 7.51
CA HIS A 69 9.68 -8.33 6.28
C HIS A 69 9.01 -7.23 5.46
N TRP A 70 7.68 -7.30 5.29
CA TRP A 70 6.94 -6.31 4.53
C TRP A 70 7.09 -4.90 5.09
N PHE A 71 7.00 -4.74 6.41
CA PHE A 71 7.23 -3.44 7.07
C PHE A 71 8.70 -3.03 6.98
N HIS A 72 9.64 -3.94 7.23
CA HIS A 72 11.07 -3.67 7.12
C HIS A 72 11.44 -3.10 5.74
N ASP A 73 10.98 -3.72 4.66
CA ASP A 73 11.27 -3.27 3.30
C ASP A 73 10.62 -1.91 2.97
N ARG A 74 9.44 -1.66 3.54
CA ARG A 74 8.69 -0.41 3.35
C ARG A 74 9.33 0.76 4.11
N HIS A 75 9.95 0.51 5.25
CA HIS A 75 10.63 1.51 6.08
C HIS A 75 12.11 1.68 5.72
N GLY A 76 12.80 0.61 5.31
CA GLY A 76 14.20 0.66 4.86
C GLY A 76 14.40 1.34 3.51
N GLY A 77 13.36 1.35 2.65
CA GLY A 77 13.37 2.08 1.38
C GLY A 77 13.39 3.61 1.49
N THR A 78 13.15 4.17 2.68
CA THR A 78 13.17 5.63 2.91
C THR A 78 14.59 6.18 3.15
N ILE A 79 15.57 5.32 3.46
CA ILE A 79 16.95 5.76 3.78
C ILE A 79 17.90 5.71 2.56
N HIS A 80 17.56 4.99 1.48
CA HIS A 80 18.41 4.85 0.29
C HIS A 80 17.66 5.08 -1.04
N ALA A 81 16.91 6.19 -1.14
CA ALA A 81 16.38 6.62 -2.43
C ALA A 81 17.44 7.40 -3.23
N SER A 82 18.41 6.68 -3.81
CA SER A 82 19.17 7.16 -4.96
C SER A 82 19.08 6.13 -6.09
N SER A 83 18.15 6.41 -7.02
CA SER A 83 18.17 5.97 -8.42
C SER A 83 18.62 4.54 -8.71
N VAL A 84 17.74 3.55 -8.54
CA VAL A 84 17.74 2.37 -9.43
C VAL A 84 16.29 1.92 -9.66
N ASP A 85 15.97 1.80 -10.94
CA ASP A 85 14.75 1.25 -11.54
C ASP A 85 14.25 -0.01 -10.81
N ARG A 86 13.10 0.08 -10.13
CA ARG A 86 12.39 -1.07 -9.56
C ARG A 86 11.26 -1.52 -10.50
N ARG A 87 11.65 -1.88 -11.72
CA ARG A 87 10.89 -2.82 -12.53
C ARG A 87 11.12 -4.22 -11.94
N SER A 88 10.03 -4.91 -11.64
CA SER A 88 10.00 -6.35 -11.29
C SER A 88 10.10 -6.71 -9.80
N THR A 89 9.04 -6.46 -9.03
CA THR A 89 8.55 -7.44 -8.04
C THR A 89 7.05 -7.63 -8.25
N SER A 90 6.73 -8.20 -9.41
CA SER A 90 5.53 -9.03 -9.55
C SER A 90 5.78 -10.25 -8.67
N CYS A 91 4.87 -10.57 -7.76
CA CYS A 91 4.91 -11.85 -7.07
C CYS A 91 4.90 -12.94 -8.14
N ASP A 92 5.97 -13.72 -8.24
CA ASP A 92 5.98 -14.94 -9.04
C ASP A 92 5.01 -15.95 -8.42
N PRO A 93 3.99 -16.44 -9.15
CA PRO A 93 3.00 -17.37 -8.62
C PRO A 93 3.55 -18.75 -8.24
N LYS A 94 4.86 -19.00 -8.41
CA LYS A 94 5.51 -20.31 -8.21
C LYS A 94 6.17 -20.47 -6.84
N THR A 95 6.05 -19.48 -5.96
CA THR A 95 6.59 -19.55 -4.58
C THR A 95 5.51 -19.34 -3.52
N CYS A 96 4.23 -19.46 -3.89
CA CYS A 96 3.14 -19.76 -2.95
C CYS A 96 2.86 -21.25 -2.99
#